data_AF-A0A8I2E206-F1
#
_entry.id   AF-A0A8I2E206-F1
#
_cell.length_a   1.000
_cell.length_b   1.000
_cell.length_c   1.000
_cell.angle_alpha   90.00
_cell.angle_beta   90.00
_cell.angle_gamma   90.00
#
_symmetry.space_group_name_H-M   'P 1'
#
loop_
_entity.id
_entity.type
_entity.pdbx_description
1 polymer ?
#
loop_
_entity_poly.entity_id
_entity_poly.type
_entity_poly.pdbx_seq_one_letter_code
_entity_poly.pdbx_strand_id
1 'polypeptide(L)'
;MHPTTAPTAAPTHSHARDTGDYLLRPPDPARRVPCRVDPVDLRRLDLLALLTAAGIAPSAGDRAAIEQLSVLPGSVHTALHRWLEQAYGFCR
;
A
#
# COMPACT_ATOMS: atom_id res chain seq x y z
N MET A 1 41.16 7.23 -20.65
CA MET A 1 40.75 5.83 -20.81
C MET A 1 39.71 5.51 -19.75
N HIS A 2 38.45 5.29 -20.15
CA HIS A 2 37.39 4.77 -19.27
C HIS A 2 36.73 3.58 -19.98
N PRO A 3 36.49 2.44 -19.31
CA PRO A 3 35.75 1.35 -19.90
C PRO A 3 34.25 1.70 -19.93
N THR A 4 33.68 1.83 -21.12
CA THR A 4 32.24 1.82 -21.32
C THR A 4 31.73 0.43 -20.97
N THR A 5 30.98 0.32 -19.87
CA THR A 5 30.25 -0.89 -19.51
C THR A 5 29.11 -1.07 -20.51
N ALA A 6 29.09 -2.21 -21.19
CA ALA A 6 28.03 -2.57 -22.11
C ALA A 6 26.70 -2.77 -21.35
N PRO A 7 25.56 -2.33 -21.90
CA PRO A 7 24.26 -2.64 -21.30
C PRO A 7 24.05 -4.16 -21.33
N THR A 8 23.88 -4.75 -20.16
CA THR A 8 23.42 -6.14 -20.02
C THR A 8 22.04 -6.23 -20.68
N ALA A 9 21.96 -6.96 -21.79
CA ALA A 9 20.70 -7.23 -22.45
C ALA A 9 19.82 -8.04 -21.50
N ALA A 10 18.71 -7.44 -21.07
CA ALA A 10 17.65 -8.17 -20.40
C ALA A 10 17.14 -9.29 -21.33
N PRO A 11 16.77 -10.48 -20.82
CA PRO A 11 16.22 -11.52 -21.66
C PRO A 11 14.94 -11.01 -22.33
N THR A 12 14.96 -10.96 -23.66
CA THR A 12 13.79 -10.66 -24.48
C THR A 12 12.79 -11.78 -24.27
N HIS A 13 11.77 -11.55 -23.44
CA HIS A 13 10.61 -12.43 -23.39
C HIS A 13 9.91 -12.33 -24.74
N SER A 14 10.16 -13.30 -25.63
CA SER A 14 9.36 -13.49 -26.83
C SER A 14 7.93 -13.77 -26.39
N HIS A 15 7.10 -12.73 -26.36
CA HIS A 15 5.65 -12.85 -26.30
C HIS A 15 5.17 -13.45 -27.62
N ALA A 16 5.42 -14.75 -27.82
CA ALA A 16 4.55 -15.54 -28.66
C ALA A 16 3.14 -15.32 -28.10
N ARG A 17 2.25 -14.77 -28.93
CA ARG A 17 0.84 -14.53 -28.58
C ARG A 17 0.17 -15.87 -28.31
N ASP A 18 0.33 -16.35 -27.09
CA ASP A 18 -0.44 -17.48 -26.57
C ASP A 18 -1.85 -16.96 -26.30
N THR A 19 -2.77 -17.40 -27.13
CA THR A 19 -4.16 -16.92 -27.18
C THR A 19 -4.96 -17.75 -26.18
N GLY A 20 -4.67 -17.52 -24.91
CA GLY A 20 -5.35 -18.13 -23.79
C GLY A 20 -5.09 -17.29 -22.56
N ASP A 21 -6.11 -16.60 -22.07
CA ASP A 21 -6.11 -16.05 -20.72
C ASP A 21 -6.07 -17.23 -19.74
N TYR A 22 -4.89 -17.82 -19.53
CA TYR A 22 -4.69 -18.81 -18.49
C TYR A 22 -4.87 -18.07 -17.17
N LEU A 23 -6.06 -18.21 -16.59
CA LEU A 23 -6.32 -17.83 -15.21
C LEU A 23 -5.34 -18.62 -14.34
N LEU A 24 -4.21 -18.00 -14.01
CA LEU A 24 -3.22 -18.58 -13.13
C LEU A 24 -3.95 -19.01 -11.86
N ARG A 25 -3.77 -20.29 -11.47
CA ARG A 25 -4.30 -20.78 -10.20
C ARG A 25 -3.80 -19.84 -9.09
N PRO A 26 -4.66 -19.39 -8.16
CA PRO A 26 -4.24 -18.56 -7.05
C PRO A 26 -3.04 -19.19 -6.33
N PRO A 27 -2.01 -18.40 -5.98
CA PRO A 27 -0.83 -18.93 -5.33
C PRO A 27 -1.18 -19.60 -3.99
N ASP A 28 -0.56 -20.76 -3.74
CA ASP A 28 -0.79 -21.57 -2.56
C ASP A 28 -0.58 -20.76 -1.26
N PRO A 29 -1.59 -20.63 -0.39
CA PRO A 29 -1.49 -19.89 0.85
C PRO A 29 -0.38 -20.42 1.78
N ALA A 30 -0.10 -21.73 1.75
CA ALA A 30 0.96 -22.34 2.57
C ALA A 30 2.37 -21.94 2.12
N ARG A 31 2.53 -21.46 0.88
CA ARG A 31 3.81 -20.99 0.32
C ARG A 31 4.01 -19.48 0.49
N ARG A 32 3.08 -18.78 1.14
CA ARG A 32 3.22 -17.35 1.41
C ARG A 32 4.31 -17.14 2.45
N VAL A 33 5.20 -16.18 2.18
CA VAL A 33 6.19 -15.74 3.17
C VAL A 33 5.43 -15.10 4.34
N PRO A 34 5.65 -15.53 5.59
CA PRO A 34 5.05 -14.89 6.75
C PRO A 34 5.56 -13.45 6.83
N CYS A 35 4.66 -12.50 6.54
CA CYS A 35 4.94 -11.07 6.64
C CYS A 35 4.38 -10.55 7.96
N ARG A 36 5.24 -9.94 8.78
CA ARG A 36 4.81 -9.11 9.90
C ARG A 36 4.85 -7.67 9.41
N VAL A 37 3.69 -7.04 9.33
CA VAL A 37 3.59 -5.61 9.04
C VAL A 37 3.94 -4.85 10.32
N ASP A 38 4.75 -3.80 10.20
CA ASP A 38 5.08 -2.94 11.33
C ASP A 38 3.78 -2.30 11.87
N PRO A 39 3.60 -2.20 13.20
CA PRO A 39 2.44 -1.51 13.77
C PRO A 39 2.24 -0.08 13.26
N VAL A 40 3.31 0.65 12.95
CA VAL A 40 3.27 1.97 12.31
C VAL A 40 2.68 1.89 10.91
N ASP A 41 3.10 0.90 10.12
CA ASP A 41 2.60 0.70 8.77
C ASP A 41 1.13 0.25 8.76
N LEU A 42 0.71 -0.56 9.74
CA LEU A 42 -0.71 -0.89 9.92
C LEU A 42 -1.53 0.36 10.23
N ARG A 43 -1.10 1.19 11.18
CA ARG A 43 -1.77 2.46 11.51
C ARG A 43 -1.83 3.39 10.30
N ARG A 44 -0.76 3.44 9.50
CA ARG A 44 -0.74 4.23 8.27
C ARG A 44 -1.81 3.77 7.27
N LEU A 45 -1.90 2.45 7.07
CA LEU A 45 -2.89 1.86 6.17
C LEU A 45 -4.31 2.10 6.67
N ASP A 46 -4.55 1.94 7.97
CA ASP A 46 -5.85 2.17 8.60
C ASP A 46 -6.31 3.64 8.43
N LEU A 47 -5.41 4.60 8.68
CA LEU A 47 -5.70 6.02 8.48
C LEU A 47 -6.02 6.34 7.02
N LEU A 48 -5.23 5.82 6.08
CA LEU A 48 -5.47 6.03 4.64
C LEU A 48 -6.80 5.43 4.19
N ALA A 49 -7.12 4.22 4.68
CA ALA A 49 -8.40 3.57 4.40
C ALA A 49 -9.57 4.40 4.94
N LEU A 50 -9.45 4.92 6.17
CA LEU A 50 -10.47 5.76 6.79
C LEU A 50 -10.70 7.06 6.00
N LEU A 51 -9.62 7.76 5.63
CA LEU A 51 -9.70 8.98 4.82
C LEU A 51 -10.34 8.70 3.45
N THR A 52 -9.94 7.60 2.80
CA THR A 52 -10.51 7.18 1.51
C THR A 52 -12.00 6.89 1.63
N ALA A 53 -12.41 6.18 2.68
CA ALA A 53 -13.81 5.84 2.91
C ALA A 53 -14.64 7.09 3.26
N ALA A 54 -14.05 8.10 3.89
CA ALA A 54 -14.65 9.41 4.09
C ALA A 54 -14.69 10.28 2.82
N GLY A 55 -14.18 9.78 1.68
CA GLY A 55 -14.10 10.53 0.42
C GLY A 55 -13.00 11.60 0.40
N ILE A 56 -12.07 11.55 1.35
CA ILE A 56 -10.95 12.48 1.48
C ILE A 56 -9.73 11.84 0.81
N ALA A 57 -9.38 12.29 -0.39
CA ALA A 57 -8.14 11.90 -1.05
C ALA A 57 -6.97 12.71 -0.47
N PRO A 58 -6.01 12.09 0.25
CA PRO A 58 -4.87 12.81 0.78
C PRO A 58 -4.01 13.33 -0.37
N SER A 59 -3.64 14.61 -0.32
CA SER A 59 -2.73 15.18 -1.30
C SER A 59 -1.30 14.68 -1.07
N ALA A 60 -0.42 14.85 -2.06
CA ALA A 60 1.00 14.56 -1.88
C ALA A 60 1.64 15.38 -0.75
N GLY A 61 1.10 16.58 -0.44
CA GLY A 61 1.55 17.42 0.67
C GLY A 61 1.23 16.84 2.05
N ASP A 62 0.20 16.00 2.15
CA ASP A 62 -0.26 15.42 3.42
C ASP A 62 0.55 14.18 3.83
N ARG A 63 1.42 13.69 2.94
CA ARG A 63 2.21 12.47 3.18
C ARG A 63 3.02 12.53 4.46
N ALA A 64 3.71 13.65 4.70
CA ALA A 64 4.53 13.82 5.89
C ALA A 64 3.69 13.86 7.17
N ALA A 65 2.51 14.48 7.12
CA ALA A 65 1.57 14.49 8.23
C ALA A 65 1.06 13.08 8.54
N ILE A 66 0.70 12.30 7.52
CA ILE A 66 0.28 10.90 7.67
C ILE A 66 1.39 10.05 8.30
N GLU A 67 2.65 10.23 7.86
CA GLU A 67 3.80 9.53 8.44
C GLU A 67 3.95 9.84 9.95
N GLN A 68 3.86 11.11 10.32
CA GLN A 68 3.96 11.52 11.72
C GLN A 68 2.80 10.97 12.57
N LEU A 69 1.56 11.03 12.06
CA LEU A 69 0.38 10.49 12.73
C LEU A 69 0.46 8.96 12.93
N SER A 70 1.15 8.26 12.03
CA SER A 70 1.30 6.80 12.08
C SER A 70 2.27 6.33 13.17
N VAL A 71 3.22 7.19 13.57
CA VAL A 71 4.17 6.90 14.65
C VAL A 71 3.51 7.06 16.03
N LEU A 72 2.43 7.83 16.13
CA LEU A 72 1.74 8.08 17.39
C LEU A 72 1.20 6.77 18.04
N PRO A 73 1.07 6.75 19.38
CA PRO A 73 0.55 5.58 20.09
C PRO A 73 -0.83 5.15 19.60
N GLY A 74 -1.12 3.85 19.70
CA GLY A 74 -2.39 3.28 19.24
C GLY A 74 -3.63 3.96 19.84
N SER A 75 -3.57 4.40 21.11
CA SER A 75 -4.67 5.13 21.76
C SER A 75 -5.02 6.45 21.07
N VAL A 76 -4.01 7.17 20.60
CA VAL A 76 -4.19 8.42 19.83
C VAL A 76 -4.82 8.10 18.48
N HIS A 77 -4.37 7.01 17.85
CA HIS A 77 -4.92 6.56 16.58
C HIS A 77 -6.40 6.15 16.71
N THR A 78 -6.78 5.46 17.78
CA THR A 78 -8.18 5.12 18.08
C THR A 78 -9.03 6.38 18.29
N ALA A 79 -8.52 7.37 19.01
CA ALA A 79 -9.22 8.63 19.21
C ALA A 79 -9.42 9.40 17.88
N LEU A 80 -8.38 9.44 17.04
CA LEU A 80 -8.42 10.04 15.70
C LEU A 80 -9.46 9.35 14.81
N HIS A 81 -9.48 8.01 14.79
CA HIS A 81 -10.47 7.24 14.05
C HIS A 81 -11.89 7.61 14.47
N ARG A 82 -12.18 7.57 15.78
CA ARG A 82 -13.50 7.93 16.31
C ARG A 82 -13.91 9.35 15.93
N TRP A 83 -12.98 10.31 15.97
CA TRP A 83 -13.26 11.69 15.58
C TRP A 83 -13.57 11.82 14.10
N LEU A 84 -12.80 11.18 13.23
CA LEU A 84 -13.02 11.21 11.78
C LEU A 84 -14.34 10.51 11.42
N GLU A 85 -14.64 9.36 12.02
CA GLU A 85 -15.94 8.67 11.86
C GLU A 85 -17.11 9.55 12.28
N GLN A 86 -16.97 10.30 13.38
CA GLN A 86 -18.02 11.19 13.88
C GLN A 86 -18.16 12.46 13.03
N ALA A 87 -17.05 13.06 12.60
CA ALA A 87 -17.02 14.32 11.87
C ALA A 87 -17.48 14.16 10.42
N TYR A 88 -17.03 13.09 9.76
CA TYR A 88 -17.36 12.82 8.37
C TYR A 88 -18.55 11.90 8.22
N GLY A 89 -19.07 11.37 9.34
CA GLY A 89 -20.31 10.62 9.46
C GLY A 89 -20.45 9.68 8.29
N PHE A 90 -19.94 8.45 8.39
CA PHE A 90 -20.20 7.41 7.38
C PHE A 90 -21.72 7.27 7.21
N CYS A 91 -22.28 8.06 6.30
CA CYS A 91 -23.71 8.25 6.18
C CYS A 91 -24.29 6.91 5.77
N ARG A 92 -24.98 6.32 6.74
CA ARG A 92 -25.99 5.29 6.56
C ARG A 92 -27.15 5.82 5.72
#